data_AF-B4L5C4-F1
#
_entry.id   AF-B4L5C4-F1
#
_cell.length_a   1.000
_cell.length_b   1.000
_cell.length_c   1.000
_cell.angle_alpha   90.00
_cell.angle_beta   90.00
_cell.angle_gamma   90.00
#
_symmetry.space_group_name_H-M   'P 1'
#
loop_
_entity.id
_entity.type
_entity.pdbx_description
1 polymer ?
#
loop_
_entity_poly.entity_id
_entity_poly.type
_entity_poly.pdbx_seq_one_letter_code
_entity_poly.pdbx_strand_id
1 'polypeptide(L)'
;MVINLNPTTLTNANGHSSPMAIISHTVMDDIVYMHVVCPGDEISKWVTLEEALALCPAAVIAYTQLTLAHLFGTPIEDQEPSLFD
;
A
#
# COMPACT_ATOMS: atom_id res chain seq x y z
N MET A 1 13.12 -9.37 -7.84
CA MET A 1 13.39 -7.91 -7.91
C MET A 1 12.95 -7.29 -6.60
N VAL A 2 13.88 -6.77 -5.80
CA VAL A 2 13.57 -6.16 -4.50
C VAL A 2 13.31 -4.68 -4.76
N ILE A 3 12.05 -4.24 -4.67
CA ILE A 3 11.70 -2.83 -4.79
C ILE A 3 11.90 -2.19 -3.42
N ASN A 4 12.98 -1.43 -3.28
CA ASN A 4 13.26 -0.64 -2.08
C ASN A 4 12.36 0.60 -2.08
N LEU A 5 11.26 0.55 -1.32
CA LEU A 5 10.37 1.68 -1.08
C LEU A 5 10.93 2.46 0.11
N ASN A 6 11.79 3.46 -0.14
CA ASN A 6 12.30 4.31 0.93
C ASN A 6 11.18 5.27 1.39
N PRO A 7 10.64 5.13 2.61
CA PRO A 7 9.57 5.98 3.12
C PRO A 7 10.20 7.22 3.75
N THR A 8 9.94 8.41 3.21
CA THR A 8 10.32 9.65 3.88
C THR A 8 9.63 9.72 5.25
N THR A 9 10.46 9.77 6.27
CA THR A 9 10.19 9.52 7.69
C THR A 9 9.44 10.68 8.36
N LEU A 10 8.29 10.40 8.97
CA LEU A 10 7.77 11.17 10.11
C LEU A 10 8.19 10.45 11.40
N THR A 11 9.13 11.05 12.12
CA THR A 11 9.82 10.44 13.28
C THR A 11 9.03 10.67 14.57
N ASN A 12 8.53 9.60 15.20
CA ASN A 12 8.06 9.65 16.60
C ASN A 12 9.25 9.47 17.57
N ALA A 13 9.18 10.04 18.76
CA ALA A 13 10.23 10.17 19.78
C ALA A 13 10.83 8.83 20.30
N ASN A 14 10.34 7.68 19.85
CA ASN A 14 10.88 6.34 20.14
C ASN A 14 11.59 5.65 18.96
N GLY A 15 11.92 6.38 17.88
CA GLY A 15 12.77 5.84 16.81
C GLY A 15 12.15 4.74 15.94
N HIS A 16 10.84 4.48 16.08
CA HIS A 16 10.10 3.53 15.26
C HIS A 16 9.18 4.30 14.30
N SER A 17 9.65 4.53 13.07
CA SER A 17 8.83 5.07 11.99
C SER A 17 7.91 3.97 11.45
N SER A 18 6.76 3.75 12.08
CA SER A 18 5.76 2.88 11.47
C SER A 18 5.21 3.62 10.24
N PRO A 19 5.23 3.04 9.03
CA PRO A 19 4.68 3.68 7.84
C PRO A 19 3.15 3.54 7.82
N MET A 20 2.45 4.55 7.31
CA MET A 20 1.01 4.44 7.04
C MET A 20 0.76 3.29 6.06
N ALA A 21 -0.20 2.42 6.39
CA ALA A 21 -0.57 1.29 5.54
C ALA A 21 -1.97 1.50 4.96
N ILE A 22 -2.17 1.05 3.72
CA ILE A 22 -3.47 1.07 3.05
C ILE A 22 -3.94 -0.38 2.90
N ILE A 23 -5.07 -0.69 3.50
CA ILE A 23 -5.65 -2.05 3.53
C ILE A 23 -6.48 -2.29 2.28
N SER A 24 -7.37 -1.34 1.97
CA SER A 24 -8.32 -1.45 0.87
C SER A 24 -8.74 -0.08 0.36
N HIS A 25 -9.45 -0.08 -0.76
CA HIS A 25 -10.12 1.09 -1.30
C HIS A 25 -11.55 0.74 -1.72
N THR A 26 -12.42 1.73 -1.77
CA THR A 26 -13.76 1.61 -2.34
C THR A 26 -14.14 2.90 -3.04
N VAL A 27 -15.07 2.82 -3.99
CA VAL A 27 -15.60 3.98 -4.70
C VAL A 27 -17.07 4.12 -4.34
N MET A 28 -17.43 5.27 -3.79
CA MET A 28 -18.81 5.60 -3.41
C MET A 28 -19.11 7.01 -3.90
N ASP A 29 -20.21 7.19 -4.64
CA ASP A 29 -20.63 8.50 -5.19
C ASP A 29 -19.51 9.22 -5.95
N ASP A 30 -18.78 8.48 -6.80
CA ASP A 30 -17.60 8.95 -7.56
C ASP A 30 -16.40 9.43 -6.71
N ILE A 31 -16.43 9.19 -5.40
CA ILE A 31 -15.33 9.50 -4.47
C ILE A 31 -14.58 8.21 -4.12
N VAL A 32 -13.25 8.26 -4.24
CA VAL A 32 -12.36 7.16 -3.82
C VAL A 32 -12.08 7.30 -2.32
N TYR A 33 -12.47 6.29 -1.57
CA TYR A 33 -12.16 6.13 -0.15
C TYR A 33 -11.07 5.08 0.04
N MET A 34 -10.14 5.35 0.95
CA MET A 34 -9.03 4.48 1.31
C MET A 34 -9.14 4.08 2.78
N HIS A 35 -9.02 2.79 3.04
CA HIS A 35 -8.98 2.24 4.39
C HIS A 35 -7.53 2.21 4.86
N VAL A 36 -7.20 3.11 5.79
CA VAL A 36 -5.82 3.37 6.21
C VAL A 36 -5.61 3.02 7.68
N VAL A 37 -4.39 2.58 8.00
CA VAL A 37 -3.86 2.46 9.35
C VAL A 37 -2.72 3.46 9.48
N CYS A 38 -2.88 4.42 10.38
CA CYS A 38 -1.84 5.41 10.64
C CYS A 38 -0.93 4.96 11.78
N PRO A 39 0.31 5.47 11.82
CA PRO A 39 1.26 5.15 12.89
C PRO A 39 0.74 5.61 14.25
N GLY A 40 0.59 4.67 15.19
CA GLY A 40 0.08 4.97 16.52
C GLY A 40 -1.45 4.98 16.64
N ASP A 41 -2.19 4.81 15.55
CA ASP A 41 -3.63 4.57 15.61
C ASP A 41 -3.86 3.07 15.95
N GLU A 42 -4.69 2.80 16.95
CA GLU A 42 -5.08 1.42 17.31
C GLU A 42 -6.13 0.85 16.34
N ILE A 43 -6.79 1.73 15.58
CA ILE A 43 -7.93 1.40 14.73
C ILE A 43 -7.70 1.98 13.34
N SER A 44 -8.09 1.20 12.33
CA SER A 44 -8.09 1.64 10.94
C SER A 44 -9.28 2.55 10.65
N LYS A 45 -9.11 3.51 9.74
CA LYS A 45 -10.14 4.49 9.38
C LYS A 45 -10.29 4.62 7.88
N TRP A 46 -11.48 5.03 7.46
CA TRP A 46 -11.74 5.43 6.08
C TRP A 46 -11.44 6.91 5.92
N VAL A 47 -10.63 7.23 4.92
CA VAL A 47 -10.32 8.60 4.51
C VAL A 47 -10.53 8.71 3.01
N THR A 48 -10.75 9.91 2.51
CA THR A 48 -10.77 10.17 1.07
C THR A 48 -9.36 10.03 0.48
N LEU A 49 -9.27 9.81 -0.84
CA LEU A 49 -7.99 9.79 -1.55
C LEU A 49 -7.18 11.08 -1.33
N GLU A 50 -7.85 12.24 -1.33
CA GLU A 50 -7.20 13.53 -1.10
C GLU A 50 -6.59 13.62 0.30
N GLU A 51 -7.31 13.18 1.32
CA GLU A 51 -6.82 13.11 2.70
C GLU A 51 -5.66 12.10 2.83
N ALA A 52 -5.76 10.93 2.20
CA ALA A 52 -4.67 9.94 2.21
C ALA A 52 -3.39 10.47 1.54
N LEU A 53 -3.54 11.20 0.43
CA LEU A 53 -2.43 11.86 -0.25
C LEU A 53 -1.83 12.97 0.62
N ALA A 54 -2.64 13.72 1.37
CA ALA A 54 -2.15 14.72 2.30
C ALA A 54 -1.39 14.09 3.49
N LEU A 55 -1.80 12.91 3.95
CA LEU A 55 -1.16 12.19 5.05
C LEU A 55 0.16 11.53 4.66
N CYS A 56 0.17 10.72 3.60
CA CYS A 56 1.36 10.02 3.13
C CYS A 56 1.26 9.67 1.63
N PRO A 57 1.73 10.55 0.72
CA PRO A 57 1.67 10.31 -0.72
C PRO A 57 2.41 9.02 -1.13
N ALA A 58 3.53 8.71 -0.47
CA ALA A 58 4.35 7.54 -0.78
C ALA A 58 3.60 6.22 -0.59
N ALA A 59 2.79 6.11 0.48
CA ALA A 59 1.98 4.94 0.74
C ALA A 59 0.86 4.77 -0.30
N VAL A 60 0.21 5.87 -0.72
CA VAL A 60 -0.80 5.85 -1.79
C VAL A 60 -0.20 5.40 -3.12
N ILE A 61 0.99 5.90 -3.47
CA ILE A 61 1.72 5.49 -4.68
C ILE A 61 2.06 4.00 -4.63
N ALA A 62 2.63 3.52 -3.53
CA ALA A 62 2.98 2.11 -3.37
C ALA A 62 1.76 1.20 -3.49
N TYR A 63 0.65 1.57 -2.85
CA TYR A 63 -0.61 0.83 -2.94
C TYR A 63 -1.15 0.81 -4.38
N THR A 64 -1.08 1.92 -5.09
CA THR A 64 -1.54 2.03 -6.48
C THR A 64 -0.68 1.16 -7.40
N GLN A 65 0.65 1.19 -7.23
CA GLN A 65 1.57 0.34 -7.98
C GLN A 65 1.31 -1.14 -7.73
N LEU A 66 1.07 -1.53 -6.48
CA LEU A 66 0.71 -2.90 -6.12
C LEU A 66 -0.62 -3.31 -6.76
N THR A 67 -1.62 -2.43 -6.73
CA THR A 67 -2.94 -2.67 -7.35
C THR A 67 -2.81 -2.87 -8.85
N LEU A 68 -2.03 -2.02 -9.54
CA LEU A 68 -1.76 -2.15 -10.97
C LEU A 68 -0.98 -3.43 -11.30
N ALA A 69 0.01 -3.79 -10.48
CA ALA A 69 0.74 -5.04 -10.64
C ALA A 69 -0.16 -6.27 -10.43
N HIS A 70 -1.18 -6.18 -9.57
CA HIS A 70 -2.15 -7.27 -9.41
C HIS A 70 -3.12 -7.36 -10.59
N LEU A 71 -3.54 -6.22 -11.15
CA LEU A 71 -4.47 -6.18 -12.28
C LEU A 71 -3.81 -6.52 -13.64
N PHE A 72 -2.56 -6.11 -13.83
CA PHE A 72 -1.84 -6.20 -15.11
C PHE A 72 -0.56 -7.03 -15.03
N GLY A 73 -0.25 -7.60 -13.86
CA GLY A 73 0.87 -8.52 -13.72
C GLY A 73 0.66 -9.75 -14.61
N THR A 74 1.74 -10.19 -15.26
CA THR A 74 1.74 -11.50 -15.92
C THR A 74 1.34 -12.55 -14.88
N PRO A 75 0.44 -13.50 -15.21
CA PRO A 75 0.20 -14.64 -14.33
C PRO A 75 1.56 -15.25 -14.00
N ILE A 76 1.80 -15.52 -12.73
CA ILE A 76 2.93 -16.38 -12.36
C ILE A 76 2.58 -17.72 -13.01
N GLU A 77 3.19 -18.03 -14.14
CA GLU A 77 3.21 -19.39 -14.66
C GLU A 77 3.85 -20.21 -13.54
N ASP A 78 3.05 -21.05 -12.88
CA ASP A 78 3.54 -22.12 -12.02
C ASP A 78 4.46 -22.97 -12.91
N GLN A 79 5.75 -22.66 -12.88
CA GLN A 79 6.77 -23.47 -13.49
C GLN A 79 6.81 -24.77 -12.69
N GLU A 80 6.01 -25.75 -13.10
CA GLU A 80 6.09 -27.12 -12.62
C GLU A 80 7.58 -27.51 -12.60
N PRO A 81 8.11 -27.98 -11.46
CA PRO A 81 9.47 -28.45 -11.42
C PRO A 81 9.56 -29.65 -12.38
N SER A 82 10.17 -29.44 -13.54
CA SER A 82 10.42 -30.48 -14.53
C SER A 82 11.26 -31.57 -13.88
N LEU A 83 10.60 -32.65 -13.47
CA LEU A 83 11.15 -33.75 -12.70
C LEU A 83 11.81 -34.76 -13.63
N PHE A 84 12.68 -34.34 -14.55
CA PHE A 84 13.53 -35.24 -15.34
C PHE A 84 14.76 -34.50 -15.88
N ASP A 85 15.92 -34.81 -15.32
CA ASP A 85 17.17 -35.15 -16.03
C ASP A 85 18.03 -36.06 -15.12
#